data_AF-A0A6C0QDX0-F1
#
_entry.id   AF-A0A6C0QDX0-F1
#
_cell.length_a   1.000
_cell.length_b   1.000
_cell.length_c   1.000
_cell.angle_alpha   90.00
_cell.angle_beta   90.00
_cell.angle_gamma   90.00
#
_symmetry.space_group_name_H-M   'P 1'
#
loop_
_entity.id
_entity.type
_entity.pdbx_description
1 polymer ?
#
loop_
_entity_poly.entity_id
_entity_poly.type
_entity_poly.pdbx_seq_one_letter_code
_entity_poly.pdbx_strand_id
1 'polypeptide(L)'
;MRAFEAGALGYVNRDGDPSRLIEAIHRVARGERYVDDSLACDFLQATKLPLTPRELSVLALAAEGSPIGDIAASLHLSSGTIRNYLASAIRKVGARNRIDAVRISQDAGWL
;
A
#
# COMPACT_ATOMS: atom_id res chain seq x y z
N MET A 1 -1.11 -24.32 -12.61
CA MET A 1 -2.26 -23.50 -12.19
C MET A 1 -1.71 -22.11 -11.85
N ARG A 2 -1.33 -21.25 -12.80
CA ARG A 2 -2.12 -20.54 -13.84
C ARG A 2 -3.41 -19.94 -13.28
N ALA A 3 -3.31 -18.69 -12.82
CA ALA A 3 -4.39 -17.71 -12.74
C ALA A 3 -3.77 -16.32 -12.54
N PHE A 4 -3.08 -15.84 -13.56
CA PHE A 4 -2.94 -14.41 -13.84
C PHE A 4 -4.06 -14.11 -14.86
N GLU A 5 -4.67 -12.92 -14.79
CA GLU A 5 -5.73 -12.39 -15.69
C GLU A 5 -7.19 -12.71 -15.32
N ALA A 6 -7.81 -11.79 -14.58
CA ALA A 6 -9.10 -11.18 -14.95
C ALA A 6 -9.38 -10.00 -13.98
N GLY A 7 -9.57 -8.80 -14.51
CA GLY A 7 -9.79 -7.57 -13.74
C GLY A 7 -10.93 -7.66 -12.71
N ALA A 8 -10.58 -7.90 -11.46
CA ALA A 8 -11.54 -7.92 -10.36
C ALA A 8 -11.84 -6.48 -9.89
N LEU A 9 -13.03 -6.01 -10.24
CA LEU A 9 -13.67 -4.78 -9.77
C LEU A 9 -14.37 -5.02 -8.41
N GLY A 10 -13.62 -5.37 -7.37
CA GLY A 10 -14.12 -5.32 -5.99
C GLY A 10 -13.71 -6.46 -5.08
N TYR A 11 -13.45 -6.11 -3.82
CA TYR A 11 -13.24 -7.02 -2.70
C TYR A 11 -14.36 -6.78 -1.68
N VAL A 12 -15.01 -7.83 -1.18
CA VAL A 12 -16.04 -7.74 -0.12
C VAL A 12 -15.56 -8.55 1.08
N ASN A 13 -15.42 -7.87 2.22
CA ASN A 13 -15.18 -8.51 3.52
C ASN A 13 -16.52 -9.04 4.08
N ARG A 14 -16.46 -10.20 4.73
CA ARG A 14 -17.55 -11.17 4.84
C ARG A 14 -18.52 -10.95 6.01
N ASP A 15 -18.78 -9.70 6.40
CA ASP A 15 -19.60 -9.36 7.58
C ASP A 15 -20.64 -8.23 7.34
N GLY A 16 -21.10 -8.04 6.10
CA GLY A 16 -22.10 -7.03 5.73
C GLY A 16 -23.41 -7.62 5.20
N ASP A 17 -24.53 -7.10 5.69
CA ASP A 17 -25.93 -7.45 5.38
C ASP A 17 -26.17 -7.93 3.91
N PRO A 18 -26.74 -9.14 3.69
CA PRO A 18 -26.94 -9.75 2.35
C PRO A 18 -27.68 -8.85 1.35
N SER A 19 -28.48 -7.93 1.86
CA SER A 19 -29.27 -6.96 1.11
C SER A 19 -28.39 -5.97 0.31
N ARG A 20 -27.21 -5.63 0.84
CA ARG A 20 -26.27 -4.67 0.19
C ARG A 20 -25.50 -5.27 -0.97
N LEU A 21 -25.24 -6.59 -0.93
CA LEU A 21 -24.57 -7.31 -2.02
C LEU A 21 -25.43 -7.30 -3.29
N ILE A 22 -26.74 -7.48 -3.13
CA ILE A 22 -27.70 -7.48 -4.24
C ILE A 22 -27.78 -6.10 -4.89
N GLU A 23 -27.81 -5.03 -4.09
CA GLU A 23 -27.81 -3.66 -4.61
C GLU A 23 -26.51 -3.32 -5.37
N ALA A 24 -25.36 -3.71 -4.82
CA ALA A 24 -24.05 -3.52 -5.47
C ALA A 24 -23.96 -4.27 -6.82
N ILE A 25 -24.46 -5.51 -6.89
CA ILE A 25 -24.48 -6.31 -8.13
C ILE A 25 -25.39 -5.64 -9.18
N HIS A 26 -26.57 -5.15 -8.79
CA HIS A 26 -27.50 -4.52 -9.72
C HIS A 26 -27.01 -3.16 -10.25
N ARG A 27 -26.27 -2.37 -9.45
CA ARG A 27 -25.73 -1.07 -9.87
C ARG A 27 -24.52 -1.21 -10.79
N VAL A 28 -23.62 -2.16 -10.51
CA VAL A 28 -22.50 -2.49 -11.41
C VAL A 28 -23.01 -3.03 -12.75
N ALA A 29 -24.07 -3.86 -12.75
CA ALA A 29 -24.70 -4.34 -13.98
C ALA A 29 -25.34 -3.23 -14.84
N ARG A 30 -25.59 -2.05 -14.26
CA ARG A 30 -26.11 -0.86 -14.97
C ARG A 30 -25.02 0.11 -15.41
N GLY A 31 -23.75 -0.20 -15.17
CA GLY A 31 -22.62 0.68 -15.49
C GLY A 31 -22.47 1.86 -14.52
N GLU A 32 -23.18 1.84 -13.40
CA GLU A 32 -23.06 2.86 -12.35
C GLU A 32 -21.95 2.49 -11.38
N ARG A 33 -21.13 3.49 -11.00
CA ARG A 33 -20.13 3.30 -9.94
C ARG A 33 -20.85 3.29 -8.59
N TYR A 34 -20.79 2.17 -7.89
CA TYR A 34 -21.23 2.04 -6.50
C TYR A 34 -20.00 2.07 -5.59
N VAL A 35 -19.95 3.04 -4.68
CA VAL A 35 -18.95 3.10 -3.61
C VAL A 35 -19.74 3.00 -2.31
N ASP A 36 -19.48 1.95 -1.53
CA ASP A 36 -20.04 1.81 -0.19
C ASP A 36 -19.47 2.94 0.70
N ASP A 37 -20.29 3.56 1.55
CA ASP A 37 -19.85 4.65 2.43
C ASP A 37 -18.69 4.24 3.36
N SER A 38 -18.57 2.94 3.69
CA SER A 38 -17.42 2.41 4.43
C SER A 38 -16.13 2.47 3.61
N LEU A 39 -16.21 2.22 2.30
CA LEU A 39 -15.08 2.35 1.39
C LEU A 39 -14.70 3.82 1.16
N ALA A 40 -15.67 4.74 1.18
CA ALA A 40 -15.38 6.18 1.10
C ALA A 40 -14.58 6.68 2.32
N CYS A 41 -14.87 6.12 3.51
CA CYS A 41 -14.13 6.41 4.73
C CYS A 41 -12.70 5.84 4.68
N ASP A 42 -12.53 4.61 4.17
CA ASP A 42 -11.21 4.03 3.90
C ASP A 42 -10.43 4.80 2.82
N PHE A 43 -11.12 5.32 1.81
CA PHE A 43 -10.53 6.16 0.76
C PHE A 43 -10.08 7.53 1.29
N LEU A 44 -10.84 8.12 2.20
CA LEU A 44 -10.44 9.35 2.90
C LEU A 44 -9.23 9.09 3.82
N GLN A 45 -9.14 7.91 4.44
CA GLN A 45 -7.93 7.47 5.16
C GLN A 45 -6.74 7.20 4.22
N ALA A 46 -6.97 6.74 2.99
CA ALA A 46 -5.95 6.53 1.97
C ALA A 46 -5.21 7.83 1.54
N THR A 47 -5.65 9.00 2.02
CA THR A 47 -4.99 10.29 1.75
C THR A 47 -3.88 10.65 2.74
N LYS A 48 -3.63 9.87 3.80
CA LYS A 48 -2.49 10.12 4.69
C LYS A 48 -1.33 9.20 4.35
N LEU A 49 -0.28 9.77 3.73
CA LEU A 49 1.03 9.14 3.61
C LEU A 49 1.49 8.65 5.01
N PRO A 50 1.61 7.33 5.24
CA PRO A 50 1.94 6.80 6.56
C PRO A 50 3.44 6.92 6.88
N LEU A 51 4.25 7.18 5.85
CA LEU A 51 5.69 7.32 5.92
C LEU A 51 6.09 8.77 6.20
N THR A 52 7.04 8.93 7.11
CA THR A 52 7.75 10.20 7.27
C THR A 52 8.66 10.46 6.06
N PRO A 53 9.05 11.71 5.80
CA PRO A 53 9.98 12.02 4.72
C PRO A 53 11.28 11.21 4.77
N ARG A 54 11.81 10.92 5.98
CA ARG A 54 13.03 10.12 6.14
C ARG A 54 12.82 8.66 5.81
N GLU A 55 11.70 8.06 6.22
CA GLU A 55 11.36 6.70 5.84
C GLU A 55 11.19 6.58 4.33
N LEU A 56 10.58 7.60 3.70
CA LEU A 56 10.38 7.65 2.26
C LEU A 56 11.71 7.75 1.49
N SER A 57 12.61 8.66 1.89
CA SER A 57 13.94 8.79 1.25
C SER A 57 14.75 7.49 1.35
N VAL A 58 14.71 6.83 2.51
CA VAL A 58 15.42 5.56 2.72
C VAL A 58 14.80 4.45 1.85
N LEU A 59 13.47 4.40 1.78
CA LEU A 59 12.76 3.40 0.98
C LEU A 59 12.95 3.62 -0.53
N ALA A 60 13.02 4.87 -0.99
CA ALA A 60 13.32 5.23 -2.38
C ALA A 60 14.70 4.73 -2.81
N LEU A 61 15.75 5.03 -2.03
CA LEU A 61 17.10 4.52 -2.32
C LEU A 61 17.17 2.99 -2.24
N ALA A 62 16.38 2.39 -1.34
CA ALA A 62 16.26 0.93 -1.27
C ALA A 62 15.52 0.32 -2.47
N ALA A 63 14.60 1.06 -3.10
CA ALA A 63 13.91 0.67 -4.34
C ALA A 63 14.85 0.66 -5.54
N GLU A 64 15.84 1.55 -5.56
CA GLU A 64 16.92 1.58 -6.55
C GLU A 64 17.92 0.40 -6.39
N GLY A 65 17.75 -0.42 -5.36
CA GLY A 65 18.62 -1.56 -5.08
C GLY A 65 19.84 -1.22 -4.23
N SER A 66 19.97 0.02 -3.75
CA SER A 66 21.11 0.43 -2.92
C SER A 66 21.23 -0.43 -1.66
N PRO A 67 22.44 -0.88 -1.30
CA PRO A 67 22.66 -1.58 -0.04
C PRO A 67 22.63 -0.61 1.15
N ILE A 68 22.37 -1.14 2.35
CA ILE A 68 22.20 -0.33 3.57
C ILE A 68 23.40 0.58 3.85
N GLY A 69 24.62 0.11 3.56
CA GLY A 69 25.86 0.89 3.74
C GLY A 69 25.91 2.12 2.84
N ASP A 70 25.52 1.97 1.58
CA ASP A 70 25.55 3.06 0.60
C ASP A 70 24.45 4.08 0.88
N ILE A 71 23.26 3.62 1.28
CA ILE A 71 22.17 4.49 1.75
C ILE A 71 22.61 5.29 2.98
N ALA A 72 23.29 4.63 3.91
CA ALA A 72 23.81 5.25 5.13
C ALA A 72 24.84 6.35 4.80
N ALA A 73 25.77 6.06 3.89
CA ALA A 73 26.74 7.04 3.41
C ALA A 73 26.07 8.23 2.70
N SER A 74 25.14 7.96 1.77
CA SER A 74 24.41 9.00 1.03
C SER A 74 23.63 9.94 1.94
N LEU A 75 22.99 9.39 2.98
CA LEU A 75 22.17 10.17 3.91
C LEU A 75 22.95 10.70 5.13
N HIS A 76 24.25 10.43 5.24
CA HIS A 76 25.09 10.77 6.40
C HIS A 76 24.54 10.22 7.73
N LEU A 77 24.09 8.96 7.72
CA LEU A 77 23.49 8.27 8.86
C LEU A 77 24.23 6.97 9.17
N SER A 78 23.99 6.39 10.35
CA SER A 78 24.50 5.04 10.64
C SER A 78 23.67 3.97 9.92
N SER A 79 24.29 2.84 9.57
CA SER A 79 23.56 1.69 9.02
C SER A 79 22.48 1.15 9.96
N GLY A 80 22.66 1.28 11.29
CA GLY A 80 21.63 0.96 12.28
C GLY A 80 20.40 1.87 12.15
N THR A 81 20.63 3.17 11.95
CA THR A 81 19.57 4.15 11.71
C THR A 81 18.80 3.85 10.42
N ILE A 82 19.48 3.49 9.34
CA ILE A 82 18.83 3.07 8.09
C ILE A 82 17.98 1.81 8.29
N ARG A 83 18.49 0.80 9.01
CA ARG A 83 17.71 -0.40 9.36
C ARG A 83 16.45 -0.04 10.15
N ASN A 84 16.54 0.89 11.09
CA ASN A 84 15.40 1.34 11.88
C ASN A 84 14.35 2.03 11.00
N TYR A 85 14.75 2.89 10.07
CA TYR A 85 13.83 3.52 9.12
C TYR A 85 13.16 2.49 8.21
N LEU A 86 13.90 1.53 7.66
CA LEU A 86 13.33 0.45 6.85
C LEU A 86 12.36 -0.42 7.65
N ALA A 87 12.71 -0.80 8.88
CA ALA A 87 11.83 -1.58 9.74
C ALA A 87 10.54 -0.82 10.09
N SER A 88 10.65 0.48 10.38
CA SER A 88 9.50 1.34 10.64
C SER A 88 8.61 1.47 9.39
N ALA A 89 9.20 1.70 8.22
CA ALA A 89 8.48 1.78 6.95
C ALA A 89 7.74 0.47 6.64
N ILE A 90 8.43 -0.68 6.73
CA ILE A 90 7.85 -2.02 6.53
C ILE A 90 6.63 -2.21 7.43
N ARG A 91 6.75 -1.90 8.74
CA ARG A 91 5.65 -2.02 9.69
C ARG A 91 4.48 -1.08 9.34
N LYS A 92 4.77 0.19 9.01
CA LYS A 92 3.76 1.22 8.74
C LYS A 92 2.93 0.94 7.50
N VAL A 93 3.54 0.35 6.47
CA VAL A 93 2.85 -0.03 5.23
C VAL A 93 2.30 -1.47 5.27
N GLY A 94 2.48 -2.19 6.38
CA GLY A 94 2.01 -3.58 6.52
C GLY A 94 2.76 -4.59 5.63
N ALA A 95 3.99 -4.30 5.23
CA ALA A 95 4.79 -5.16 4.38
C ALA A 95 5.45 -6.31 5.15
N ARG A 96 5.77 -7.39 4.43
CA ARG A 96 6.51 -8.54 4.99
C ARG A 96 8.03 -8.34 5.00
N ASN A 97 8.55 -7.53 4.08
CA ASN A 97 9.97 -7.26 3.93
C ASN A 97 10.18 -5.96 3.13
N ARG A 98 11.45 -5.54 2.96
CA ARG A 98 11.78 -4.29 2.24
C ARG A 98 11.25 -4.23 0.80
N ILE A 99 11.24 -5.36 0.10
CA ILE A 99 10.81 -5.43 -1.31
C ILE A 99 9.29 -5.27 -1.38
N ASP A 100 8.58 -5.93 -0.48
CA ASP A 100 7.12 -5.81 -0.35
C ASP A 100 6.72 -4.38 0.06
N ALA A 101 7.51 -3.71 0.90
CA ALA A 101 7.29 -2.31 1.27
C ALA A 101 7.46 -1.34 0.10
N VAL A 102 8.50 -1.54 -0.73
CA VAL A 102 8.68 -0.78 -1.97
C VAL A 102 7.48 -0.96 -2.88
N ARG A 103 7.07 -2.21 -3.14
CA ARG A 103 5.92 -2.51 -4.01
C ARG A 103 4.64 -1.83 -3.51
N ILE A 104 4.29 -2.00 -2.22
CA ILE A 104 3.10 -1.36 -1.64
C ILE A 104 3.17 0.16 -1.77
N SER A 105 4.34 0.76 -1.57
CA SER A 105 4.49 2.22 -1.63
C SER A 105 4.40 2.76 -3.07
N GLN A 106 4.86 2.00 -4.06
CA GLN A 106 4.68 2.32 -5.49
C GLN A 106 3.21 2.15 -5.91
N ASP A 107 2.57 1.05 -5.53
CA ASP A 107 1.15 0.77 -5.82
C ASP A 107 0.24 1.87 -5.23
N ALA A 108 0.63 2.44 -4.08
CA ALA A 108 -0.07 3.55 -3.43
C ALA A 108 0.32 4.95 -3.94
N GLY A 109 1.29 5.07 -4.85
CA GLY A 109 1.76 6.34 -5.41
C GLY A 109 2.59 7.21 -4.45
N TRP A 110 3.24 6.60 -3.45
CA TRP A 110 4.11 7.29 -2.49
C TRP A 110 5.58 7.33 -2.95
N LEU A 111 5.99 6.38 -3.80
CA LEU A 111 7.29 6.29 -4.46
C LEU A 111 7.10 6.35 -5.97
#